data_AF-A0A2J8V1V5-F1
#
_entry.id   AF-A0A2J8V1V5-F1
#
_cell.length_a   1.000
_cell.length_b   1.000
_cell.length_c   1.000
_cell.angle_alpha   90.00
_cell.angle_beta   90.00
_cell.angle_gamma   90.00
#
_symmetry.space_group_name_H-M   'P 1'
#
loop_
_entity.id
_entity.type
_entity.pdbx_description
1 polymer ?
#
loop_
_entity_poly.entity_id
_entity_poly.type
_entity_poly.pdbx_seq_one_letter_code
_entity_poly.pdbx_strand_id
1 'polypeptide(L)'
;SAVTPSPCLSLPQLQQETRASRCCLLLVSEDNLQLSCKVIGDKVLGEEVSFPLTGCLGQVVEDKKSIQLKDLTSEDVQQLQSMLGCELQAMLCVPVISRATDQVVALACAFNKLEGDLFTDEDEQVIQHCFHYTSTVLTSTLAFQKEQKLKCECQALLQVAKNLFTHLDDV
;
A
#
# COMPACT_ATOMS: atom_id res chain seq x y z
N SER A 1 -0.90 -24.34 25.54
CA SER A 1 -0.97 -22.93 25.11
C SER A 1 0.14 -22.67 24.10
N ALA A 2 -0.25 -22.50 22.84
CA ALA A 2 0.54 -21.83 21.81
C ALA A 2 -0.49 -21.44 20.74
N VAL A 3 -0.99 -20.20 20.82
CA VAL A 3 -1.77 -19.62 19.73
C VAL A 3 -0.75 -19.34 18.64
N THR A 4 -0.67 -20.21 17.65
CA THR A 4 0.07 -19.92 16.41
C THR A 4 -0.58 -18.70 15.76
N PRO A 5 0.14 -17.60 15.49
CA PRO A 5 -0.45 -16.44 14.83
C PRO A 5 -0.83 -16.86 13.41
N SER A 6 -2.13 -16.85 13.13
CA SER A 6 -2.68 -16.96 11.79
C SER A 6 -2.03 -15.88 10.91
N PRO A 7 -1.61 -16.17 9.68
CA PRO A 7 -1.03 -15.14 8.81
C PRO A 7 -2.05 -14.04 8.59
N CYS A 8 -1.73 -12.83 9.07
CA CYS A 8 -2.52 -11.61 8.92
C CYS A 8 -2.60 -11.22 7.44
N LEU A 9 -3.47 -11.89 6.68
CA LEU A 9 -3.58 -11.71 5.23
C LEU A 9 -4.56 -10.61 4.84
N SER A 10 -5.19 -9.93 5.80
CA SER A 10 -6.23 -8.94 5.51
C SER A 10 -6.05 -7.66 6.33
N LEU A 11 -6.18 -6.50 5.68
CA LEU A 11 -6.24 -5.18 6.32
C LEU A 11 -7.24 -5.13 7.50
N PRO A 12 -8.42 -5.79 7.45
CA PRO A 12 -9.32 -5.92 8.59
C PRO A 12 -8.70 -6.57 9.84
N GLN A 13 -7.86 -7.59 9.68
CA GLN A 13 -7.20 -8.21 10.82
C GLN A 13 -6.17 -7.25 11.44
N LEU A 14 -5.43 -6.51 10.60
CA LEU A 14 -4.49 -5.49 11.07
C LEU A 14 -5.21 -4.37 11.84
N GLN A 15 -6.37 -3.92 11.37
CA GLN A 15 -7.22 -2.95 12.08
C GLN A 15 -7.61 -3.46 13.46
N GLN A 16 -7.99 -4.73 13.57
CA GLN A 16 -8.41 -5.33 14.84
C GLN A 16 -7.23 -5.46 15.82
N GLU A 17 -6.09 -5.95 15.36
CA GLU A 17 -4.92 -6.19 16.23
C GLU A 17 -4.27 -4.89 16.70
N THR A 18 -4.21 -3.86 15.86
CA THR A 18 -3.67 -2.53 16.20
C THR A 18 -4.69 -1.59 16.84
N ARG A 19 -5.96 -2.01 16.93
CA ARG A 19 -7.11 -1.19 17.33
C ARG A 19 -7.19 0.13 16.56
N ALA A 20 -6.85 0.11 15.28
CA ALA A 20 -6.93 1.27 14.40
C ALA A 20 -8.32 1.41 13.79
N SER A 21 -8.80 2.64 13.61
CA SER A 21 -10.05 2.89 12.88
C SER A 21 -9.95 2.43 11.41
N ARG A 22 -8.80 2.69 10.77
CA ARG A 22 -8.51 2.41 9.37
C ARG A 22 -7.08 1.95 9.21
N CYS A 23 -6.86 1.01 8.30
CA CYS A 23 -5.54 0.66 7.82
C CYS A 23 -5.52 0.75 6.30
N CYS A 24 -4.38 1.11 5.71
CA CYS A 24 -4.17 0.99 4.27
C CYS A 24 -2.77 0.50 3.96
N LEU A 25 -2.56 0.15 2.70
CA LEU A 25 -1.24 -0.12 2.14
C LEU A 25 -0.96 0.90 1.05
N LEU A 26 0.13 1.64 1.22
CA LEU A 26 0.66 2.54 0.22
C LEU A 26 1.77 1.80 -0.53
N LEU A 27 1.52 1.41 -1.76
CA LEU A 27 2.44 0.65 -2.59
C LEU A 27 3.48 1.59 -3.19
N VAL A 28 4.76 1.22 -3.10
CA VAL A 28 5.84 2.00 -3.70
C VAL A 28 5.93 1.64 -5.19
N SER A 29 5.98 2.65 -6.06
CA SER A 29 6.17 2.46 -7.49
C SER A 29 7.57 1.92 -7.81
N GLU A 30 7.74 1.29 -8.98
CA GLU A 30 9.01 0.66 -9.36
C GLU A 30 10.15 1.67 -9.58
N ASP A 31 9.82 2.91 -9.93
CA ASP A 31 10.75 4.03 -10.05
C ASP A 31 11.03 4.72 -8.71
N ASN A 32 10.38 4.29 -7.61
CA ASN A 32 10.44 4.91 -6.28
C ASN A 32 10.06 6.39 -6.27
N LEU A 33 9.17 6.83 -7.16
CA LEU A 33 8.72 8.23 -7.25
C LEU A 33 7.31 8.46 -6.73
N GLN A 34 6.51 7.41 -6.56
CA GLN A 34 5.10 7.52 -6.21
C GLN A 34 4.67 6.46 -5.19
N LEU A 35 3.65 6.82 -4.43
CA LEU A 35 2.87 5.92 -3.60
C LEU A 35 1.48 5.76 -4.22
N SER A 36 0.98 4.53 -4.24
CA SER A 36 -0.37 4.24 -4.71
C SER A 36 -1.18 3.45 -3.69
N CYS A 37 -2.48 3.70 -3.63
CA CYS A 37 -3.40 3.08 -2.68
C CYS A 37 -4.70 2.71 -3.37
N LYS A 38 -5.13 1.46 -3.21
CA LYS A 38 -6.39 0.95 -3.77
C LYS A 38 -7.39 0.51 -2.70
N VAL A 39 -6.95 0.30 -1.47
CA VAL A 39 -7.79 -0.21 -0.38
C VAL A 39 -7.53 0.57 0.90
N ILE A 40 -8.60 1.09 1.49
CA ILE A 40 -8.58 1.80 2.77
C ILE A 40 -9.59 1.12 3.70
N GLY A 41 -9.10 0.47 4.74
CA GLY A 41 -9.88 -0.37 5.64
C GLY A 41 -10.53 -1.53 4.88
N ASP A 42 -11.85 -1.58 4.91
CA ASP A 42 -12.71 -2.53 4.19
C ASP A 42 -13.16 -2.03 2.81
N LYS A 43 -12.84 -0.78 2.46
CA LYS A 43 -13.27 -0.16 1.20
C LYS A 43 -12.22 -0.30 0.11
N VAL A 44 -12.61 -0.97 -0.98
CA VAL A 44 -11.87 -0.93 -2.25
C VAL A 44 -12.26 0.34 -3.01
N LEU A 45 -11.27 1.14 -3.41
CA LEU A 45 -11.49 2.36 -4.16
C LEU A 45 -11.83 2.02 -5.62
N GLY A 46 -12.74 2.80 -6.22
CA GLY A 46 -13.11 2.65 -7.63
C GLY A 46 -11.94 2.95 -8.57
N GLU A 47 -11.13 3.95 -8.20
CA GLU A 47 -9.87 4.30 -8.85
C GLU A 47 -8.74 4.26 -7.83
N GLU A 48 -7.56 3.83 -8.27
CA GLU A 48 -6.35 3.85 -7.45
C GLU A 48 -5.91 5.30 -7.23
N VAL A 49 -5.69 5.67 -5.97
CA VAL A 49 -5.20 6.99 -5.61
C VAL A 49 -3.68 6.93 -5.59
N SER A 50 -3.02 7.81 -6.35
CA SER A 50 -1.57 7.91 -6.39
C SER A 50 -1.10 9.32 -6.08
N PHE A 51 0.01 9.43 -5.37
CA PHE A 51 0.64 10.71 -5.04
C PHE A 51 2.18 10.57 -4.99
N PRO A 52 2.93 11.68 -5.14
CA PRO A 52 4.39 11.63 -5.13
C PRO A 52 4.95 11.07 -3.81
N LEU A 53 6.01 10.28 -3.91
CA LEU A 53 6.81 9.87 -2.76
C LEU A 53 7.73 11.02 -2.37
N THR A 54 7.28 11.83 -1.42
CA THR A 54 8.01 13.01 -0.93
C THR A 54 7.91 13.10 0.59
N GLY A 55 8.60 14.09 1.18
CA GLY A 55 8.47 14.40 2.61
C GLY A 55 8.94 13.26 3.50
N CYS A 56 8.26 13.09 4.63
CA CYS A 56 8.63 12.11 5.64
C CYS A 56 8.32 10.68 5.18
N LEU A 57 7.31 10.48 4.33
CA LEU A 57 7.01 9.17 3.75
C LEU A 57 8.13 8.68 2.80
N GLY A 58 8.79 9.60 2.09
CA GLY A 58 10.00 9.29 1.31
C GLY A 58 11.15 8.82 2.19
N GLN A 59 11.37 9.50 3.33
CA GLN A 59 12.40 9.12 4.29
C GLN A 59 12.15 7.72 4.90
N VAL A 60 10.90 7.32 5.10
CA VAL A 60 10.57 5.94 5.55
C VAL A 60 11.08 4.89 4.56
N VAL A 61 10.96 5.17 3.26
CA VAL A 61 11.44 4.28 2.21
C VAL A 61 12.97 4.19 2.21
N GLU A 62 13.66 5.32 2.40
CA GLU A 62 15.13 5.38 2.45
C GLU A 62 15.71 4.75 3.73
N ASP A 63 15.21 5.17 4.90
CA ASP A 63 15.75 4.78 6.20
C ASP A 63 15.23 3.43 6.70
N LYS A 64 14.15 2.92 6.09
CA LYS A 64 13.44 1.71 6.52
C LYS A 64 13.00 1.75 7.99
N LYS A 65 12.66 2.95 8.47
CA LYS A 65 12.21 3.17 9.86
C LYS A 65 10.75 3.57 9.90
N SER A 66 10.03 3.00 10.85
CA SER A 66 8.65 3.38 11.12
C SER A 66 8.57 4.81 11.66
N ILE A 67 7.48 5.50 11.32
CA ILE A 67 7.22 6.86 11.79
C ILE A 67 5.78 6.99 12.30
N GLN A 68 5.54 8.03 13.09
CA GLN A 68 4.21 8.37 13.59
C GLN A 68 3.77 9.76 13.14
N LEU A 69 2.54 10.14 13.49
CA LEU A 69 1.94 11.43 13.12
C LEU A 69 2.84 12.64 13.45
N LYS A 70 3.54 12.60 14.60
CA LYS A 70 4.44 13.68 15.05
C LYS A 70 5.65 13.92 14.14
N ASP A 71 6.01 12.91 13.35
CA ASP A 71 7.16 12.94 12.47
C ASP A 71 6.79 13.47 11.07
N LEU A 72 5.49 13.59 10.74
CA LEU A 72 5.00 14.06 9.45
C LEU A 72 5.02 15.59 9.34
N THR A 73 5.22 16.11 8.13
CA THR A 73 4.98 17.54 7.84
C THR A 73 3.50 17.83 7.67
N SER A 74 3.13 19.11 7.72
CA SER A 74 1.75 19.57 7.47
C SER A 74 1.24 19.14 6.10
N GLU A 75 2.12 19.13 5.09
CA GLU A 75 1.79 18.71 3.72
C GLU A 75 1.50 17.21 3.66
N ASP A 76 2.32 16.38 4.33
CA ASP A 76 2.10 14.93 4.42
C ASP A 76 0.75 14.63 5.12
N VAL A 77 0.45 15.32 6.21
CA VAL A 77 -0.83 15.20 6.93
C VAL A 77 -2.00 15.57 6.03
N GLN A 78 -1.93 16.71 5.32
CA GLN A 78 -2.99 17.15 4.42
C GLN A 78 -3.22 16.15 3.29
N GLN A 79 -2.16 15.59 2.72
CA GLN A 79 -2.23 14.57 1.66
C GLN A 79 -2.91 13.30 2.15
N LEU A 80 -2.52 12.79 3.33
CA LEU A 80 -3.12 11.60 3.93
C LEU A 80 -4.60 11.83 4.32
N GLN A 81 -4.94 12.98 4.89
CA GLN A 81 -6.33 13.34 5.21
C GLN A 81 -7.20 13.42 3.94
N SER A 82 -6.66 13.98 2.85
CA SER A 82 -7.36 14.06 1.56
C SER A 82 -7.64 12.67 0.99
N MET A 83 -6.67 11.75 1.11
CA MET A 83 -6.81 10.36 0.69
C MET A 83 -7.81 9.57 1.59
N LEU A 84 -7.75 9.76 2.91
CA LEU A 84 -8.61 9.07 3.87
C LEU A 84 -10.04 9.62 3.95
N GLY A 85 -10.22 10.91 3.61
CA GLY A 85 -11.50 11.62 3.75
C GLY A 85 -11.90 11.87 5.21
N CYS A 86 -10.93 11.97 6.13
CA CYS A 86 -11.19 12.26 7.54
C CYS A 86 -10.01 12.98 8.20
N GLU A 87 -10.23 13.53 9.39
CA GLU A 87 -9.14 14.08 10.19
C GLU A 87 -8.17 12.99 10.65
N LEU A 88 -6.88 13.34 10.75
CA LEU A 88 -5.81 12.46 11.16
C LEU A 88 -5.37 12.84 12.57
N GLN A 89 -5.70 11.99 13.54
CA GLN A 89 -5.47 12.20 14.97
C GLN A 89 -4.32 11.35 15.49
N ALA A 90 -4.12 10.16 14.91
CA ALA A 90 -2.98 9.29 15.18
C ALA A 90 -2.62 8.54 13.90
N MET A 91 -1.33 8.23 13.74
CA MET A 91 -0.82 7.51 12.58
C MET A 91 0.39 6.67 13.00
N LEU A 92 0.46 5.45 12.46
CA LEU A 92 1.65 4.62 12.47
C LEU A 92 1.92 4.16 11.03
N CYS A 93 3.13 4.42 10.54
CA CYS A 93 3.61 4.02 9.23
C CYS A 93 4.74 3.03 9.40
N VAL A 94 4.58 1.81 8.90
CA VAL A 94 5.60 0.76 8.99
C VAL A 94 6.03 0.35 7.59
N PRO A 95 7.34 0.42 7.25
CA PRO A 95 7.82 -0.01 5.95
C PRO A 95 7.72 -1.53 5.80
N VAL A 96 7.15 -1.96 4.67
CA VAL A 96 7.08 -3.37 4.27
C VAL A 96 8.28 -3.67 3.38
N ILE A 97 9.24 -4.42 3.91
CA ILE A 97 10.48 -4.77 3.23
C ILE A 97 10.33 -6.11 2.51
N SER A 98 10.63 -6.13 1.22
CA SER A 98 10.73 -7.36 0.44
C SER A 98 11.97 -8.14 0.87
N ARG A 99 11.78 -9.38 1.33
CA ARG A 99 12.90 -10.27 1.69
C ARG A 99 13.78 -10.67 0.50
N ALA A 100 13.26 -10.60 -0.72
CA ALA A 100 13.99 -10.97 -1.92
C ALA A 100 14.96 -9.87 -2.37
N THR A 101 14.59 -8.61 -2.18
CA THR A 101 15.34 -7.44 -2.71
C THR A 101 15.90 -6.54 -1.63
N ASP A 102 15.48 -6.74 -0.37
CA ASP A 102 15.74 -5.82 0.75
C ASP A 102 15.35 -4.37 0.41
N GLN A 103 14.27 -4.19 -0.36
CA GLN A 103 13.71 -2.88 -0.69
C GLN A 103 12.33 -2.71 -0.05
N VAL A 104 11.97 -1.48 0.29
CA VAL A 104 10.61 -1.16 0.73
C VAL A 104 9.67 -1.23 -0.46
N VAL A 105 8.69 -2.14 -0.40
CA VAL A 105 7.71 -2.35 -1.48
C VAL A 105 6.35 -1.75 -1.18
N ALA A 106 6.08 -1.47 0.10
CA ALA A 106 4.87 -0.79 0.54
C ALA A 106 5.11 -0.12 1.90
N LEU A 107 4.24 0.80 2.26
CA LEU A 107 4.08 1.33 3.60
C LEU A 107 2.75 0.83 4.16
N ALA A 108 2.79 0.10 5.27
CA ALA A 108 1.60 -0.33 5.99
C ALA A 108 1.24 0.77 6.99
N CYS A 109 0.07 1.37 6.81
CA CYS A 109 -0.35 2.51 7.62
C CYS A 109 -1.58 2.14 8.46
N ALA A 110 -1.54 2.49 9.75
CA ALA A 110 -2.66 2.43 10.67
C ALA A 110 -3.02 3.86 11.11
N PHE A 111 -4.32 4.17 11.16
CA PHE A 111 -4.83 5.52 11.39
C PHE A 111 -5.89 5.56 12.50
N ASN A 112 -5.84 6.63 13.27
CA ASN A 112 -6.75 6.99 14.37
C ASN A 112 -7.04 5.78 15.28
N LYS A 113 -6.17 5.56 16.26
CA LYS A 113 -6.31 4.52 17.26
C LYS A 113 -7.59 4.72 18.07
N LEU A 114 -8.37 3.65 18.27
CA LEU A 114 -9.72 3.74 18.84
C LEU A 114 -9.72 3.91 20.36
N GLU A 115 -8.70 3.39 21.06
CA GLU A 115 -8.61 3.39 22.52
C GLU A 115 -7.21 3.81 22.99
N GLY A 116 -6.79 5.01 22.60
CA GLY A 116 -5.53 5.61 23.03
C GLY A 116 -5.07 6.73 22.09
N ASP A 117 -4.17 7.58 22.60
CA ASP A 117 -3.69 8.73 21.83
C ASP A 117 -2.59 8.36 20.82
N LEU A 118 -1.86 7.27 21.07
CA LEU A 118 -0.67 6.88 20.30
C LEU A 118 -0.61 5.36 20.04
N PHE A 119 -0.04 5.01 18.89
CA PHE A 119 0.36 3.63 18.59
C PHE A 119 1.61 3.25 19.40
N THR A 120 1.65 2.01 19.88
CA THR A 120 2.74 1.49 20.72
C THR A 120 3.72 0.66 19.90
N ASP A 121 4.85 0.31 20.51
CA ASP A 121 5.86 -0.56 19.89
C ASP A 121 5.27 -1.95 19.59
N GLU A 122 4.30 -2.42 20.37
CA GLU A 122 3.57 -3.67 20.07
C GLU A 122 2.75 -3.56 18.79
N ASP A 123 2.09 -2.43 18.53
CA ASP A 123 1.35 -2.22 17.28
C ASP A 123 2.28 -2.26 16.07
N GLU A 124 3.46 -1.66 16.19
CA GLU A 124 4.51 -1.72 15.17
C GLU A 124 4.98 -3.17 14.93
N GLN A 125 5.26 -3.92 16.00
CA GLN A 125 5.68 -5.31 15.90
C GLN A 125 4.61 -6.20 15.26
N VAL A 126 3.32 -5.97 15.55
CA VAL A 126 2.20 -6.67 14.91
C VAL A 126 2.23 -6.45 13.39
N ILE A 127 2.39 -5.20 12.94
CA ILE A 127 2.45 -4.87 11.52
C ILE A 127 3.69 -5.48 10.87
N GLN A 128 4.86 -5.34 11.50
CA GLN A 128 6.11 -5.93 11.00
C GLN A 128 6.01 -7.45 10.86
N HIS A 129 5.47 -8.13 11.88
CA HIS A 129 5.30 -9.58 11.88
C HIS A 129 4.30 -10.05 10.82
N CYS A 130 3.19 -9.32 10.65
CA CYS A 130 2.20 -9.54 9.59
C CYS A 130 2.89 -9.57 8.21
N PHE A 131 3.70 -8.55 7.90
CA PHE A 131 4.33 -8.42 6.59
C PHE A 131 5.63 -9.20 6.43
N HIS A 132 6.28 -9.62 7.52
CA HIS A 132 7.47 -10.47 7.45
C HIS A 132 7.23 -11.76 6.65
N TYR A 133 6.04 -12.36 6.79
CA TYR A 133 5.67 -13.60 6.12
C TYR A 133 4.78 -13.42 4.89
N THR A 134 4.05 -12.31 4.80
CA THR A 134 3.08 -12.08 3.72
C THR A 134 3.63 -11.21 2.59
N SER A 135 4.74 -10.47 2.79
CA SER A 135 5.29 -9.54 1.78
C SER A 135 5.57 -10.23 0.45
N THR A 136 6.15 -11.43 0.44
CA THR A 136 6.42 -12.17 -0.80
C THR A 136 5.14 -12.49 -1.57
N VAL A 137 4.09 -12.96 -0.88
CA VAL A 137 2.80 -13.28 -1.52
C VAL A 137 2.15 -12.00 -2.06
N LEU A 138 2.20 -10.92 -1.29
CA LEU A 138 1.69 -9.61 -1.69
C LEU A 138 2.39 -9.11 -2.95
N THR A 139 3.72 -9.06 -2.96
CA THR A 139 4.50 -8.56 -4.09
C THR A 139 4.28 -9.43 -5.34
N SER A 140 4.29 -10.76 -5.21
CA SER A 140 4.04 -11.66 -6.35
C SER A 140 2.62 -11.52 -6.91
N THR A 141 1.61 -11.41 -6.05
CA THR A 141 0.21 -11.22 -6.50
C THR A 141 0.06 -9.90 -7.23
N LEU A 142 0.67 -8.85 -6.71
CA LEU A 142 0.59 -7.52 -7.29
C LEU A 142 1.33 -7.44 -8.64
N ALA A 143 2.52 -8.03 -8.73
CA ALA A 143 3.27 -8.15 -9.97
C ALA A 143 2.48 -8.91 -11.04
N PHE A 144 1.87 -10.04 -10.67
CA PHE A 144 1.03 -10.83 -11.57
C PHE A 144 -0.18 -10.02 -12.09
N GLN A 145 -0.85 -9.26 -11.22
CA GLN A 145 -1.97 -8.40 -11.62
C GLN A 145 -1.55 -7.30 -12.59
N LYS A 146 -0.39 -6.66 -12.36
CA LYS A 146 0.18 -5.66 -13.27
C LYS A 146 0.50 -6.26 -14.64
N GLU A 147 1.18 -7.41 -14.68
CA GLU A 147 1.54 -8.09 -15.92
C GLU A 147 0.29 -8.50 -16.72
N GLN A 148 -0.73 -9.05 -16.04
CA GLN A 148 -1.99 -9.41 -16.67
C GLN A 148 -2.69 -8.19 -17.27
N LYS A 149 -2.73 -7.06 -16.55
CA LYS A 149 -3.31 -5.81 -17.06
C LYS A 149 -2.57 -5.32 -18.32
N LEU A 150 -1.24 -5.23 -18.27
CA LEU A 150 -0.42 -4.82 -19.42
C LEU A 150 -0.61 -5.74 -20.63
N LYS A 151 -0.71 -7.05 -20.40
CA LYS A 151 -0.98 -8.02 -21.46
C LYS A 151 -2.32 -7.76 -22.13
N CYS A 152 -3.38 -7.53 -21.36
CA CYS A 152 -4.71 -7.23 -21.90
C CYS A 152 -4.72 -5.93 -22.71
N GLU A 153 -4.06 -4.87 -22.22
CA GLU A 153 -3.97 -3.58 -22.92
C GLU A 153 -3.20 -3.72 -24.25
N CYS A 154 -2.07 -4.44 -24.24
CA CYS A 154 -1.30 -4.71 -25.45
C CYS A 154 -2.11 -5.54 -26.47
N GLN A 155 -2.84 -6.56 -26.01
CA GLN A 155 -3.73 -7.34 -26.88
C GLN A 155 -4.84 -6.50 -27.48
N ALA A 156 -5.43 -5.57 -26.73
CA ALA A 156 -6.44 -4.65 -27.25
C ALA A 156 -5.87 -3.75 -28.37
N LEU A 157 -4.67 -3.19 -28.17
CA LEU A 157 -3.98 -2.40 -29.19
C LEU A 157 -3.65 -3.22 -30.44
N LEU A 158 -3.14 -4.43 -30.28
CA LEU A 158 -2.87 -5.35 -31.39
C LEU A 158 -4.14 -5.72 -32.16
N GLN A 159 -5.26 -5.90 -31.47
CA GLN A 159 -6.54 -6.17 -32.10
C GLN A 159 -7.03 -4.97 -32.93
N VAL A 160 -6.89 -3.75 -32.42
CA VAL A 160 -7.19 -2.53 -33.17
C VAL A 160 -6.31 -2.42 -34.42
N ALA A 161 -5.00 -2.65 -34.27
CA ALA A 161 -4.07 -2.63 -35.40
C ALA A 161 -4.43 -3.68 -36.46
N LYS A 162 -4.72 -4.91 -36.05
CA LYS A 162 -5.16 -5.99 -36.95
C LYS A 162 -6.41 -5.58 -37.74
N ASN A 163 -7.43 -5.05 -37.06
CA ASN A 163 -8.67 -4.62 -37.69
C ASN A 163 -8.42 -3.52 -38.74
N LEU A 164 -7.54 -2.55 -38.43
CA LEU A 164 -7.17 -1.49 -39.38
C LEU A 164 -6.49 -2.06 -40.64
N PHE A 165 -5.54 -3.00 -40.49
CA PHE A 165 -4.85 -3.58 -41.65
C PHE A 165 -5.76 -4.49 -42.49
N THR A 166 -6.65 -5.27 -41.87
CA THR A 166 -7.60 -6.11 -42.63
C THR A 166 -8.59 -5.29 -43.46
N HIS A 167 -8.84 -4.03 -43.10
CA HIS A 167 -9.69 -3.13 -43.88
C HIS A 167 -8.93 -2.35 -44.96
N LEU A 168 -7.60 -2.33 -44.91
CA LEU A 168 -6.75 -1.69 -45.93
C LEU A 168 -6.39 -2.66 -47.06
N ASP A 169 -6.35 -3.97 -46.81
CA ASP A 169 -6.10 -5.01 -47.83
C ASP A 169 -7.33 -5.29 -48.73
N ASP A 170 -8.50 -4.69 -48.43
CA ASP A 170 -9.76 -4.87 -49.17
C ASP A 170 -10.04 -3.73 -50.20
N VAL A 171 -9.05 -2.87 -50.51
CA VAL A 171 -9.11 -1.79 -51.51
C VAL A 171 -8.04 -1.96 -52.58
#